data_AF-A0A1G3UKZ8-F1
#
_entry.id   AF-A0A1G3UKZ8-F1
#
_cell.length_a   1.000
_cell.length_b   1.000
_cell.length_c   1.000
_cell.angle_alpha   90.00
_cell.angle_beta   90.00
_cell.angle_gamma   90.00
#
_symmetry.space_group_name_H-M   'P 1'
#
loop_
_entity.id
_entity.type
_entity.pdbx_description
1 polymer ?
#
loop_
_entity_poly.entity_id
_entity_poly.type
_entity_poly.pdbx_seq_one_letter_code
_entity_poly.pdbx_strand_id
1 'polypeptide(L)' 'MPVIIDLRADIQIYLRTHGLLRKWKKAKALFEKNPSHPSLNTELLEPRHRLIYSFRLDGKHRAIFNGR' A
#
# COMPACT_ATOMS: atom_id res chain seq x y z
N MET A 1 10.11 2.57 10.91
CA MET A 1 9.45 2.51 9.58
C MET A 1 7.96 2.44 9.81
N PRO A 2 7.11 3.02 8.94
CA PRO A 2 5.67 3.04 9.16
C PRO A 2 5.13 1.61 9.21
N VAL A 3 4.42 1.28 10.28
CA VAL A 3 3.75 -0.02 10.44
C VAL A 3 2.34 0.12 9.91
N ILE A 4 1.97 -0.71 8.92
CA ILE A 4 0.62 -0.66 8.36
C ILE A 4 -0.29 -1.45 9.28
N ILE A 5 -1.22 -0.74 9.93
CA ILE A 5 -2.38 -1.34 10.62
C ILE A 5 -3.14 -2.27 9.70
N ASP A 6 -3.70 -3.34 10.28
CA ASP A 6 -4.40 -4.35 9.48
C ASP A 6 -5.60 -3.78 8.73
N LEU A 7 -5.87 -4.39 7.57
CA LEU A 7 -6.97 -4.02 6.71
C LEU A 7 -8.31 -4.28 7.38
N ARG A 8 -9.26 -3.35 7.19
CA ARG A 8 -10.67 -3.59 7.52
C ARG A 8 -11.18 -4.84 6.80
N ALA A 9 -12.08 -5.58 7.45
CA ALA A 9 -12.55 -6.88 6.97
C ALA A 9 -13.18 -6.82 5.57
N ASP A 10 -13.92 -5.75 5.26
CA ASP A 10 -14.51 -5.50 3.94
C ASP A 10 -13.45 -5.38 2.84
N ILE A 11 -12.35 -4.68 3.12
CA ILE A 11 -11.22 -4.56 2.18
C ILE A 11 -10.53 -5.93 2.00
N GLN A 12 -10.36 -6.70 3.07
CA GLN A 12 -9.78 -8.04 2.96
C GLN A 12 -10.63 -8.95 2.07
N ILE A 13 -11.96 -8.90 2.24
CA ILE A 13 -12.91 -9.64 1.40
C ILE A 13 -12.78 -9.19 -0.06
N TYR A 14 -12.78 -7.88 -0.31
CA TYR A 14 -12.61 -7.33 -1.66
C TYR A 14 -11.31 -7.81 -2.33
N LEU A 15 -10.17 -7.72 -1.63
CA LEU A 15 -8.88 -8.17 -2.16
C LEU A 15 -8.86 -9.68 -2.44
N ARG A 16 -9.55 -10.49 -1.62
CA ARG A 16 -9.64 -11.94 -1.83
C ARG A 16 -10.49 -12.26 -3.07
N THR A 17 -11.65 -11.63 -3.20
CA THR A 17 -12.57 -11.81 -4.34
C THR A 17 -11.92 -11.41 -5.67
N HIS A 18 -11.05 -10.41 -5.66
CA HIS A 18 -10.37 -9.92 -6.86
C HIS A 18 -8.97 -10.53 -7.08
N GLY A 19 -8.55 -11.51 -6.26
CA GLY A 19 -7.23 -12.16 -6.40
C GLY A 19 -6.03 -11.26 -6.09
N LEU A 20 -6.24 -10.14 -5.40
CA LEU A 20 -5.23 -9.13 -5.09
C LEU A 20 -4.50 -9.38 -3.77
N LEU A 21 -5.00 -10.28 -2.92
CA LEU A 21 -4.47 -10.50 -1.58
C LEU A 21 -2.97 -10.84 -1.57
N ARG A 22 -2.48 -11.63 -2.54
CA ARG A 22 -1.05 -11.98 -2.65
C ARG A 22 -0.19 -10.78 -3.04
N LYS A 23 -0.67 -9.96 -3.97
CA LYS A 23 0.01 -8.72 -4.39
C LYS A 23 0.08 -7.72 -3.24
N TRP A 24 -1.04 -7.59 -2.51
CA TRP A 24 -1.13 -6.80 -1.29
C TRP A 24 -0.08 -7.19 -0.27
N LYS A 25 -0.04 -8.48 0.13
CA LYS A 25 0.91 -8.96 1.13
C LYS A 25 2.37 -8.68 0.73
N LYS A 26 2.71 -8.88 -0.54
CA LYS A 26 4.05 -8.59 -1.07
C LYS A 26 4.37 -7.10 -1.00
N ALA A 27 3.44 -6.25 -1.44
CA ALA A 27 3.62 -4.80 -1.45
C ALA A 27 3.71 -4.23 -0.02
N LYS A 28 2.84 -4.69 0.90
CA LYS A 28 2.89 -4.35 2.34
C LYS A 28 4.26 -4.66 2.93
N ALA A 29 4.76 -5.88 2.74
CA ALA A 29 6.06 -6.30 3.27
C ALA A 29 7.23 -5.47 2.70
N LEU A 30 7.18 -5.13 1.41
CA LEU A 30 8.18 -4.26 0.81
C LEU A 30 8.11 -2.84 1.38
N PHE A 31 6.90 -2.32 1.60
CA PHE A 31 6.69 -0.94 2.06
C PHE A 31 7.14 -0.78 3.51
N GLU A 32 6.78 -1.73 4.38
CA GLU A 32 7.21 -1.76 5.78
C GLU A 32 8.73 -1.90 5.91
N LYS A 33 9.39 -2.59 4.97
CA LYS A 33 10.85 -2.71 4.91
C LYS A 33 11.54 -1.49 4.30
N ASN A 34 10.95 -0.87 3.28
CA ASN A 34 11.45 0.32 2.60
C ASN A 34 10.33 0.98 1.77
N PRO A 35 9.75 2.11 2.26
CA PRO A 35 8.73 2.86 1.53
C PRO A 35 9.20 3.34 0.15
N SER A 36 10.51 3.52 -0.05
CA SER A 36 11.13 3.95 -1.31
C SER A 36 11.70 2.79 -2.12
N HIS A 37 11.24 1.54 -1.89
CA HIS A 37 11.73 0.38 -2.63
C HIS A 37 11.44 0.53 -4.14
N PRO A 38 12.41 0.31 -5.04
CA PRO A 38 12.24 0.54 -6.48
C PRO A 38 11.08 -0.22 -7.10
N SER A 39 10.79 -1.45 -6.62
CA SER A 39 9.71 -2.27 -7.16
C SER A 39 8.30 -1.85 -6.72
N LEU A 40 8.17 -0.98 -5.71
CA LEU A 40 6.86 -0.48 -5.26
C LEU A 40 6.37 0.67 -6.14
N ASN A 41 7.29 1.44 -6.72
CA ASN A 41 7.00 2.70 -7.41
C ASN A 41 6.09 3.61 -6.54
N THR A 42 6.46 3.76 -5.27
CA THR A 42 5.70 4.58 -4.31
C THR A 42 5.74 6.04 -4.72
N GLU A 43 4.56 6.66 -4.82
CA GLU A 43 4.37 8.09 -5.04
C GLU A 43 4.01 8.75 -3.71
N LEU A 44 4.73 9.81 -3.32
CA LEU A 44 4.34 10.65 -2.19
C LEU A 44 3.34 11.69 -2.70
N LEU A 45 2.10 11.62 -2.22
CA LEU A 45 1.03 12.52 -2.61
C LEU A 45 1.21 13.90 -1.98
N GLU A 46 0.81 14.93 -2.72
CA GLU A 46 0.80 16.30 -2.21
C GLU A 46 -0.38 16.51 -1.23
N PRO A 47 -0.21 17.35 -0.19
CA PRO A 47 1.02 18.05 0.15
C PRO A 47 2.02 17.14 0.89
N ARG A 48 3.29 17.12 0.46
CA ARG A 48 4.32 16.14 0.92
C ARG A 48 4.49 16.02 2.43
N HIS A 49 4.31 17.12 3.17
CA HIS A 49 4.46 17.13 4.63
C HIS A 49 3.41 16.25 5.35
N ARG A 50 2.34 15.83 4.67
CA ARG A 50 1.36 14.90 5.23
C ARG A 50 1.78 13.44 5.17
N LEU A 51 2.89 13.14 4.48
CA LEU A 51 3.44 11.78 4.37
C LEU A 51 2.39 10.77 3.88
N ILE A 52 1.58 11.18 2.90
CA ILE A 52 0.58 10.30 2.29
C ILE A 52 1.23 9.56 1.13
N TYR A 53 1.47 8.27 1.30
CA TYR A 53 2.08 7.42 0.31
C TYR A 53 1.01 6.74 -0.53
N SER A 54 1.24 6.62 -1.83
CA SER A 54 0.47 5.75 -2.71
C SER A 54 1.37 4.78 -3.46
N PHE A 55 0.94 3.53 -3.61
CA PHE A 55 1.60 2.61 -4.53
C PHE A 55 0.57 1.80 -5.32
N ARG A 56 0.94 1.39 -6.52
CA ARG A 56 0.09 0.57 -7.38
C ARG A 56 0.19 -0.89 -6.96
N LEU A 57 -0.98 -1.52 -6.75
CA LEU A 57 -1.10 -2.97 -6.60
C LEU A 57 -1.19 -3.65 -7.98
N ASP A 58 -1.83 -2.98 -8.91
CA ASP A 58 -1.91 -3.31 -10.33
C ASP A 58 -2.24 -2.05 -11.15
N GLY A 59 -2.68 -2.21 -12.40
CA GLY A 59 -3.04 -1.08 -13.26
C GLY A 59 -4.33 -0.34 -12.87
N LYS A 60 -5.18 -0.93 -12.02
CA LYS A 60 -6.50 -0.40 -11.63
C LYS A 60 -6.56 0.02 -10.16
N HIS A 61 -5.76 -0.58 -9.29
CA HIS A 61 -5.83 -0.44 -7.84
C HIS A 61 -4.57 0.25 -7.30
N ARG A 62 -4.79 1.35 -6.55
CA ARG A 62 -3.76 2.00 -5.74
C ARG A 62 -4.09 1.85 -4.27
N ALA A 63 -3.08 1.56 -3.47
CA ALA A 63 -3.17 1.62 -2.02
C ALA A 63 -2.67 2.98 -1.54
N ILE A 64 -3.35 3.58 -0.57
CA ILE A 64 -3.02 4.89 0.00
C ILE A 64 -2.82 4.73 1.50
N PHE A 65 -1.75 5.30 2.04
CA PHE A 65 -1.38 5.19 3.45
C PHE A 65 -0.93 6.54 3.98
N ASN A 66 -1.31 6.82 5.22
CA ASN A 66 -0.76 7.95 5.96
C ASN A 66 0.44 7.44 6.77
N GLY A 67 1.59 8.10 6.66
CA GLY A 67 2.83 7.74 7.36
C GLY A 67 2.87 8.12 8.84
N ARG A 68 1.75 8.01 9.56
CA ARG A 68 1.70 8.19 11.02
C ARG A 68 2.09 6.91 11.75
#